data_AF-X1P7U2-F1
#
_entry.id   AF-X1P7U2-F1
#
_cell.length_a   1.000
_cell.length_b   1.000
_cell.length_c   1.000
_cell.angle_alpha   90.00
_cell.angle_beta   90.00
_cell.angle_gamma   90.00
#
_symmetry.space_group_name_H-M   'P 1'
#
loop_
_entity.id
_entity.type
_entity.pdbx_description
1 polymer ?
#
loop_
_entity_poly.entity_id
_entity_poly.type
_entity_poly.pdbx_seq_one_letter_code
_entity_poly.pdbx_strand_id
1 'polypeptide(L)'
;MPANLPRIYHKKESQLRFAQSPEEKISIVKEMLAVMPKHKGTDHLRAELNTKIAKLKKEIRKKPKIYRHDIYTVAKDGIGQVVLMGSPNSGKSTILFKLTNAKPIIALIHL
;
A
#
# COMPACT_ATOMS: atom_id res chain seq x y z
N MET A 1 -12.51 -26.52 -6.87
CA MET A 1 -11.81 -27.81 -6.80
C MET A 1 -11.21 -27.96 -5.42
N PRO A 2 -11.24 -29.15 -4.80
CA PRO A 2 -10.56 -29.37 -3.53
C PRO A 2 -9.04 -29.23 -3.73
N ALA A 3 -8.40 -28.38 -2.92
CA ALA A 3 -6.95 -28.23 -2.90
C ALA A 3 -6.40 -28.99 -1.69
N ASN A 4 -5.38 -29.82 -1.90
CA ASN A 4 -4.66 -30.45 -0.80
C ASN A 4 -3.70 -29.42 -0.18
N LEU A 5 -4.06 -28.85 0.97
CA LEU A 5 -3.28 -27.81 1.64
C LEU A 5 -2.32 -28.43 2.67
N PRO A 6 -1.11 -27.88 2.85
CA PRO A 6 -0.17 -28.39 3.85
C PRO A 6 -0.72 -28.25 5.27
N ARG A 7 -0.30 -29.14 6.19
CA ARG A 7 -0.65 -29.04 7.64
C ARG A 7 -0.33 -27.67 8.24
N ILE A 8 0.75 -27.04 7.76
CA ILE A 8 1.17 -25.70 8.17
C ILE A 8 0.09 -24.66 7.83
N TYR A 9 -0.55 -24.77 6.67
CA TYR A 9 -1.65 -23.88 6.27
C TYR A 9 -2.80 -23.96 7.30
N HIS A 10 -3.25 -25.16 7.64
CA HIS A 10 -4.34 -25.34 8.61
C HIS A 10 -3.98 -24.84 10.01
N LYS A 11 -2.72 -25.00 10.44
CA LYS A 11 -2.25 -24.42 11.70
C LYS A 11 -2.35 -22.89 11.69
N LYS A 12 -1.91 -22.25 10.60
CA LYS A 12 -2.01 -20.78 10.44
C LYS A 12 -3.46 -20.31 10.34
N GLU A 13 -4.32 -21.07 9.67
CA GLU A 13 -5.75 -20.79 9.60
C GLU A 13 -6.41 -20.83 10.98
N SER A 14 -6.05 -21.79 11.83
CA SER A 14 -6.51 -21.82 13.22
C SER A 14 -6.02 -20.59 14.00
N GLN A 15 -4.74 -20.21 13.86
CA GLN A 15 -4.20 -18.99 14.48
C GLN A 15 -4.95 -17.72 14.03
N LEU A 16 -5.34 -17.66 12.75
CA LEU A 16 -6.09 -16.53 12.20
C LEU A 16 -7.44 -16.31 12.89
N ARG A 17 -8.07 -17.38 13.41
CA ARG A 17 -9.36 -17.28 14.14
C ARG A 17 -9.21 -16.59 15.49
N PHE A 18 -8.05 -16.74 16.12
CA PHE A 18 -7.76 -16.16 17.45
C PHE A 18 -7.05 -14.81 17.38
N ALA A 19 -6.52 -14.42 16.22
CA ALA A 19 -5.86 -13.14 16.02
C ALA A 19 -6.83 -11.96 16.27
N GLN A 20 -6.38 -11.01 17.09
CA GLN A 20 -7.24 -9.90 17.53
C GLN A 20 -7.02 -8.64 16.68
N SER A 21 -5.77 -8.35 16.31
CA SER A 21 -5.44 -7.14 15.57
C SER A 21 -5.52 -7.33 14.04
N PRO A 22 -5.97 -6.32 13.28
CA PRO A 22 -5.90 -6.34 11.81
C PRO A 22 -4.47 -6.57 11.28
N GLU A 23 -3.46 -6.03 11.97
CA GLU A 23 -2.05 -6.15 11.63
C GLU A 23 -1.56 -7.61 11.77
N GLU A 24 -1.90 -8.27 12.87
CA GLU A 24 -1.64 -9.69 13.11
C GLU A 24 -2.36 -10.58 12.09
N LYS A 25 -3.64 -10.30 11.81
CA LYS A 25 -4.42 -11.00 10.78
C LYS A 25 -3.75 -10.91 9.40
N ILE A 26 -3.21 -9.74 9.03
CA ILE A 26 -2.46 -9.57 7.77
C ILE A 26 -1.20 -10.44 7.76
N SER A 27 -0.45 -10.47 8.87
CA SER A 27 0.76 -11.28 8.99
C SER A 27 0.46 -12.76 8.76
N ILE A 28 -0.54 -13.31 9.46
CA ILE A 28 -0.93 -14.71 9.36
C ILE A 28 -1.42 -15.05 7.94
N VAL A 29 -2.24 -14.19 7.32
CA VAL A 29 -2.72 -14.42 5.95
C VAL A 29 -1.56 -14.43 4.93
N LYS A 30 -0.51 -13.62 5.14
CA LYS A 30 0.70 -13.67 4.30
C LYS A 30 1.45 -14.99 4.46
N GLU A 31 1.57 -15.50 5.67
CA GLU A 31 2.18 -16.81 5.93
C GLU A 31 1.38 -17.95 5.28
N MET A 32 0.04 -17.90 5.36
CA MET A 32 -0.84 -18.83 4.67
C MET A 32 -0.63 -18.82 3.15
N LEU A 33 -0.49 -17.63 2.55
CA LEU A 33 -0.16 -17.48 1.12
C LEU A 33 1.23 -18.01 0.76
N ALA A 34 2.20 -17.91 1.66
CA ALA A 34 3.57 -18.37 1.43
C ALA A 34 3.68 -19.90 1.38
N VAL A 35 2.91 -20.60 2.23
CA VAL A 35 2.92 -22.07 2.29
C VAL A 35 1.93 -22.72 1.31
N MET A 36 1.07 -21.94 0.66
CA MET A 36 0.05 -22.45 -0.26
C MET A 36 0.67 -22.97 -1.58
N PRO A 37 0.21 -24.14 -2.08
CA PRO A 37 0.57 -24.62 -3.41
C PRO A 37 0.22 -23.62 -4.52
N LYS A 38 1.02 -23.57 -5.59
CA LYS A 38 0.82 -22.66 -6.73
C LYS A 38 0.33 -23.45 -7.96
N HIS A 39 -0.90 -23.95 -7.88
CA HIS A 39 -1.52 -24.71 -8.97
C HIS A 39 -3.00 -24.31 -9.12
N LYS A 40 -3.63 -24.65 -10.25
CA LYS A 40 -5.00 -24.24 -10.59
C LYS A 40 -6.04 -24.47 -9.48
N GLY A 41 -5.88 -25.51 -8.66
CA GLY A 41 -6.76 -25.80 -7.52
C GLY A 41 -6.78 -24.76 -6.40
N THR A 42 -5.76 -23.89 -6.28
CA THR A 42 -5.63 -22.90 -5.20
C THR A 42 -5.85 -21.45 -5.66
N ASP A 43 -6.09 -21.22 -6.95
CA ASP A 43 -6.23 -19.87 -7.51
C ASP A 43 -7.35 -19.05 -6.86
N HIS A 44 -8.51 -19.67 -6.65
CA HIS A 44 -9.64 -19.02 -5.98
C HIS A 44 -9.30 -18.63 -4.54
N LEU A 45 -8.74 -19.56 -3.77
CA LEU A 45 -8.36 -19.34 -2.38
C LEU A 45 -7.29 -18.25 -2.26
N ARG A 46 -6.33 -18.22 -3.19
CA ARG A 46 -5.31 -17.16 -3.26
C ARG A 46 -5.95 -15.79 -3.53
N ALA A 47 -6.95 -15.71 -4.40
CA ALA A 47 -7.69 -14.48 -4.67
C ALA A 47 -8.48 -14.00 -3.42
N GLU A 48 -9.12 -14.92 -2.70
CA GLU A 48 -9.82 -14.63 -1.44
C GLU A 48 -8.88 -14.08 -0.36
N LEU A 49 -7.73 -14.73 -0.15
CA LEU A 49 -6.74 -14.29 0.85
C LEU A 49 -6.17 -12.90 0.50
N ASN A 50 -5.88 -12.62 -0.78
CA ASN A 50 -5.46 -11.28 -1.21
C ASN A 50 -6.55 -10.23 -0.98
N THR A 51 -7.80 -10.58 -1.27
CA THR A 51 -8.95 -9.71 -1.00
C THR A 51 -9.11 -9.44 0.49
N LYS A 52 -8.87 -10.43 1.35
CA LYS A 52 -8.86 -10.29 2.82
C LYS A 52 -7.76 -9.32 3.28
N ILE A 53 -6.54 -9.42 2.74
CA ILE A 53 -5.46 -8.45 3.01
C ILE A 53 -5.88 -7.03 2.61
N ALA A 54 -6.47 -6.85 1.43
CA ALA A 54 -6.95 -5.53 1.00
C ALA A 54 -8.05 -4.98 1.93
N LYS A 55 -8.96 -5.87 2.35
CA LYS A 55 -9.90 -5.75 3.48
C LYS A 55 -9.30 -5.02 4.68
N LEU A 56 -8.39 -5.74 5.33
CA LEU A 56 -7.73 -5.36 6.57
C LEU A 56 -6.89 -4.09 6.43
N LYS A 57 -6.19 -3.90 5.30
CA LYS A 57 -5.44 -2.67 5.03
C LYS A 57 -6.34 -1.43 4.97
N LYS A 58 -7.56 -1.56 4.43
CA LYS A 58 -8.55 -0.47 4.42
C LYS A 58 -9.06 -0.18 5.82
N GLU A 59 -9.29 -1.20 6.65
CA GLU A 59 -9.72 -1.03 8.05
C GLU A 59 -8.68 -0.29 8.89
N ILE A 60 -7.39 -0.65 8.75
CA ILE A 60 -6.29 0.06 9.43
C ILE A 60 -6.29 1.55 9.06
N ARG A 61 -6.52 1.87 7.78
CA ARG A 61 -6.60 3.26 7.29
C ARG A 61 -7.85 4.01 7.74
N LYS A 62 -8.94 3.30 8.09
CA LYS A 62 -10.21 3.87 8.55
C LYS A 62 -10.25 4.16 10.05
N LYS A 63 -9.32 3.63 10.85
CA LYS A 63 -9.15 4.06 12.25
C LYS A 63 -9.12 5.60 12.26
N PRO A 64 -9.89 6.28 13.13
CA PRO A 64 -10.10 7.71 13.04
C PRO A 64 -8.72 8.36 13.03
N LYS A 65 -8.39 8.98 11.89
CA LYS A 65 -7.34 9.99 11.89
C LYS A 65 -7.82 10.99 12.92
N ILE A 66 -7.24 10.96 14.12
CA ILE A 66 -7.13 12.17 14.93
C ILE A 66 -6.77 13.23 13.89
N TYR A 67 -7.61 14.25 13.75
CA TYR A 67 -7.44 15.33 12.79
C TYR A 67 -6.21 16.16 13.24
N ARG A 68 -5.05 15.51 13.28
CA ARG A 68 -3.76 16.17 13.28
C ARG A 68 -3.70 16.79 11.91
N HIS A 69 -3.85 18.11 11.91
CA HIS A 69 -3.48 18.94 10.80
C HIS A 69 -2.01 18.61 10.49
N ASP A 70 -1.81 17.68 9.57
CA ASP A 70 -0.49 17.31 9.11
C ASP A 70 -0.02 18.47 8.24
N ILE A 71 1.06 19.12 8.66
CA ILE A 71 1.64 20.29 7.99
C ILE A 71 2.03 19.94 6.55
N TYR A 72 2.17 18.64 6.23
CA TYR A 72 2.44 18.14 4.88
C TYR A 72 1.18 17.86 4.04
N THR A 73 -0.02 18.12 4.55
CA THR A 73 -1.26 17.99 3.77
C THR A 73 -1.48 19.23 2.92
N VAL A 74 -1.30 19.09 1.61
CA VAL A 74 -1.68 20.13 0.64
C VAL A 74 -3.21 20.16 0.53
N ALA A 75 -3.82 21.31 0.85
CA ALA A 75 -5.26 21.50 0.70
C ALA A 75 -5.67 21.36 -0.77
N LYS A 76 -6.86 20.82 -1.03
CA LYS A 76 -7.40 20.77 -2.39
C LYS A 76 -7.66 22.18 -2.88
N ASP A 77 -7.21 22.48 -4.09
CA ASP A 77 -7.34 23.80 -4.72
C ASP A 77 -7.40 23.68 -6.25
N GLY A 78 -8.10 24.61 -6.89
CA GLY A 78 -8.27 24.69 -8.35
C GLY A 78 -9.03 23.53 -8.99
N ILE A 79 -8.86 23.38 -10.31
CA ILE A 79 -9.51 22.37 -11.15
C ILE A 79 -8.76 21.02 -11.11
N GLY A 80 -7.50 21.02 -10.67
CA GLY A 80 -6.68 19.82 -10.56
C GLY A 80 -5.37 20.07 -9.82
N GLN A 81 -4.81 19.00 -9.26
CA GLN A 81 -3.52 19.00 -8.58
C GLN A 81 -2.60 17.95 -9.20
N VAL A 82 -1.35 18.34 -9.45
CA VAL A 82 -0.35 17.50 -10.10
C VAL A 82 0.89 17.44 -9.23
N VAL A 83 1.50 16.26 -9.11
CA VAL A 83 2.73 16.02 -8.34
C VAL A 83 3.89 15.75 -9.29
N LEU A 84 5.00 16.48 -9.12
CA LEU A 84 6.27 16.21 -9.81
C LEU A 84 7.17 15.35 -8.93
N MET A 85 7.52 14.15 -9.37
CA MET A 85 8.38 13.21 -8.62
C MET A 85 9.60 12.79 -9.47
N GLY A 86 10.77 12.69 -8.84
CA GLY A 86 12.02 12.28 -9.52
C GLY A 86 13.25 12.54 -8.64
N SER A 87 14.41 12.02 -9.05
CA SER A 87 15.70 12.22 -8.36
C SER A 87 16.14 13.69 -8.33
N PRO A 88 17.02 14.11 -7.40
CA PRO A 88 17.63 15.44 -7.44
C PRO A 88 18.23 15.75 -8.83
N ASN A 89 18.23 17.02 -9.24
CA ASN A 89 18.71 17.49 -10.55
C ASN A 89 18.03 16.91 -11.80
N SER A 90 16.88 16.23 -11.66
CA SER A 90 16.10 15.70 -12.79
C SER A 90 15.27 16.76 -13.55
N GLY A 91 15.53 18.07 -13.38
CA GLY A 91 14.82 19.15 -14.06
C GLY A 91 13.42 19.52 -13.52
N LYS A 92 12.98 18.97 -12.37
CA LYS A 92 11.65 19.26 -11.78
C LYS A 92 11.39 20.76 -11.56
N SER A 93 12.36 21.47 -10.97
CA SER A 93 12.24 22.90 -10.71
C SER A 93 12.16 23.72 -12.02
N THR A 94 12.86 23.28 -13.07
CA THR A 94 12.81 23.90 -14.39
C THR A 94 11.43 23.74 -15.04
N ILE A 95 10.82 22.55 -14.96
CA ILE A 95 9.47 22.31 -15.45
C ILE A 95 8.46 23.19 -14.71
N LEU A 96 8.56 23.25 -13.38
CA LEU A 96 7.70 24.10 -12.56
C LEU A 96 7.79 25.57 -12.98
N PHE A 97 9.01 26.11 -13.11
CA PHE A 97 9.25 27.48 -13.58
C PHE A 97 8.62 27.74 -14.95
N LYS A 98 8.86 26.87 -15.94
CA LYS A 98 8.37 27.07 -17.31
C LYS A 98 6.85 26.98 -17.46
N LEU A 99 6.20 26.11 -16.68
CA LEU A 99 4.75 25.88 -16.80
C LEU A 99 3.91 26.84 -15.97
N THR A 100 4.40 27.29 -14.82
CA THR A 100 3.59 28.11 -13.89
C THR A 100 4.14 29.51 -13.68
N ASN A 101 5.31 29.84 -14.25
CA ASN A 101 6.05 31.07 -14.00
C ASN A 101 6.38 31.29 -12.50
N ALA A 102 6.23 30.25 -11.67
CA ALA A 102 6.72 30.25 -10.30
C ALA A 102 8.23 30.42 -10.30
N LYS A 103 8.80 30.99 -9.23
CA LYS A 103 10.24 31.21 -9.08
C LYS A 103 10.86 30.24 -8.06
N PRO A 104 10.91 28.93 -8.33
CA PRO A 104 11.54 27.98 -7.42
C PRO A 104 13.05 28.17 -7.39
N ILE A 105 13.69 27.78 -6.28
CA ILE A 105 15.14 27.59 -6.25
C ILE A 105 15.45 26.42 -7.18
N ILE A 106 16.17 26.71 -8.27
CA ILE A 106 16.67 25.69 -9.19
C ILE A 106 18.07 25.35 -8.73
N ALA A 107 18.30 24.09 -8.36
CA ALA A 107 19.63 23.62 -8.00
C ALA A 107 20.60 23.86 -9.16
N LEU A 108 21.73 24.52 -8.87
CA LEU A 108 22.82 24.67 -9.83
C LEU A 108 23.48 23.30 -10.00
N ILE A 109 23.76 22.94 -11.25
CA ILE A 109 24.64 21.82 -11.57
C ILE A 109 26.04 22.29 -11.17
N HIS A 110 26.57 21.81 -10.05
CA HIS A 110 28.02 21.87 -9.83
C HIS A 110 28.65 20.88 -10.82
N LEU A 111 29.30 21.43 -11.85
CA LEU A 111 30.18 20.72 -12.77
C LEU A 111 31.56 20.55 -12.13
#